data_AF-A0AAV1Y4Q8-F1
#
_entry.id   AF-A0AAV1Y4Q8-F1
#
_cell.length_a   1.000
_cell.length_b   1.000
_cell.length_c   1.000
_cell.angle_alpha   90.00
_cell.angle_beta   90.00
_cell.angle_gamma   90.00
#
_symmetry.space_group_name_H-M   'P 1'
#
loop_
_entity.id
_entity.type
_entity.pdbx_description
1 polymer ?
#
loop_
_entity_poly.entity_id
_entity_poly.type
_entity_poly.pdbx_seq_one_letter_code
_entity_poly.pdbx_strand_id
1 'polypeptide(L)' 'MGLVSQDALNHLQALMDQIEEPLKKTFQNVHQGFATENLARFLKAREWNVSKAHKISVHDSQLS' A
#
# COMPACT_ATOMS: atom_id res chain seq x y z
N MET A 1 19.02 -7.67 -4.59
CA MET A 1 17.72 -7.05 -4.97
C MET A 1 17.16 -6.24 -3.80
N GLY A 2 17.87 -5.19 -3.34
CA GLY A 2 17.46 -4.42 -2.14
C GLY A 2 16.91 -3.02 -2.43
N LEU A 3 17.46 -2.34 -3.46
CA LEU A 3 17.17 -0.93 -3.73
C LEU A 3 15.81 -0.71 -4.41
N VAL A 4 15.45 -1.53 -5.42
CA VAL A 4 14.18 -1.41 -6.16
C VAL A 4 12.96 -1.63 -5.24
N SER A 5 13.12 -2.48 -4.23
CA SER A 5 12.07 -2.87 -3.30
C SER A 5 11.68 -1.74 -2.33
N GLN A 6 12.68 -0.99 -1.84
CA GLN A 6 12.46 0.13 -0.91
C GLN A 6 11.90 1.35 -1.63
N ASP A 7 12.36 1.61 -2.86
CA ASP A 7 11.86 2.71 -3.68
C ASP A 7 10.37 2.52 -4.03
N ALA A 8 10.01 1.29 -4.44
CA ALA A 8 8.61 0.95 -4.71
C ALA A 8 7.72 1.05 -3.47
N LEU A 9 8.25 0.69 -2.29
CA LEU A 9 7.54 0.85 -1.01
C LEU A 9 7.31 2.31 -0.67
N ASN A 10 8.35 3.14 -0.75
CA ASN A 10 8.25 4.58 -0.48
C ASN A 10 7.26 5.25 -1.44
N HIS A 11 7.30 4.88 -2.73
CA HIS A 11 6.40 5.43 -3.73
C HIS A 11 4.95 5.02 -3.47
N LEU A 12 4.71 3.75 -3.12
CA LEU A 12 3.37 3.28 -2.77
C LEU A 12 2.85 3.92 -1.48
N GLN A 13 3.72 4.14 -0.49
CA GLN A 13 3.37 4.82 0.75
C GLN A 13 3.06 6.30 0.50
N ALA A 14 3.79 6.98 -0.38
CA ALA A 14 3.49 8.35 -0.79
C ALA A 14 2.17 8.45 -1.57
N LEU A 15 1.80 7.43 -2.34
CA LEU A 15 0.47 7.36 -2.98
C LEU A 15 -0.63 7.19 -1.95
N MET A 16 -0.46 6.29 -0.98
CA MET A 16 -1.36 6.17 0.17
C MET A 16 -1.42 7.47 0.98
N ASP A 17 -0.33 8.25 1.00
CA ASP A 17 -0.26 9.52 1.71
C ASP A 17 -1.19 10.59 1.13
N GLN A 18 -1.32 10.57 -0.20
CA GLN A 18 -2.17 11.47 -0.98
C GLN A 18 -3.67 11.12 -0.94
N ILE A 19 -4.02 9.95 -0.40
CA ILE A 19 -5.41 9.54 -0.23
C ILE A 19 -6.02 10.27 0.96
N GLU A 20 -7.30 10.64 0.85
CA GLU A 20 -8.10 11.25 1.91
C GLU A 20 -7.93 10.53 3.27
N GLU A 21 -7.77 11.31 4.34
CA GLU A 21 -7.65 10.84 5.73
C GLU A 21 -8.62 9.72 6.14
N PRO A 22 -9.93 9.77 5.80
CA PRO A 22 -10.85 8.68 6.14
C PRO A 22 -10.40 7.33 5.55
N LEU A 23 -9.94 7.28 4.30
CA LEU A 23 -9.54 6.01 3.68
C LEU A 23 -8.22 5.48 4.25
N LYS A 24 -7.30 6.39 4.59
CA LYS A 24 -6.09 6.07 5.34
C LYS A 24 -6.39 5.46 6.70
N LYS A 25 -7.32 6.04 7.46
CA LYS A 25 -7.73 5.52 8.77
C LYS A 25 -8.41 4.17 8.63
N THR A 26 -9.27 3.98 7.63
CA THR A 26 -9.87 2.68 7.34
C THR A 26 -8.80 1.65 7.02
N PHE A 27 -7.86 1.95 6.12
CA PHE A 27 -6.74 1.06 5.79
C PHE A 27 -5.90 0.70 7.03
N GLN A 28 -5.57 1.68 7.87
CA GLN A 28 -4.83 1.44 9.11
C GLN A 28 -5.64 0.59 10.11
N ASN A 29 -6.94 0.84 10.27
CA ASN A 29 -7.81 0.08 11.17
C ASN A 29 -7.99 -1.36 10.69
N VAL A 30 -8.26 -1.57 9.40
CA VAL A 30 -8.45 -2.89 8.78
C VAL A 30 -7.16 -3.71 8.86
N HIS A 31 -6.01 -3.08 8.64
CA HIS A 31 -4.71 -3.76 8.70
C HIS A 31 -4.01 -3.66 10.05
N GLN A 32 -4.74 -3.30 11.12
CA GLN A 32 -4.23 -3.29 12.50
C GLN A 32 -2.94 -2.47 12.69
N GLY A 33 -2.77 -1.39 11.92
CA GLY A 33 -1.56 -0.55 11.94
C GLY A 33 -0.37 -1.10 11.13
N PHE A 34 -0.45 -2.31 10.57
CA PHE A 34 0.60 -2.91 9.75
C PHE A 34 0.55 -2.49 8.28
N ALA A 35 0.27 -1.21 8.02
CA ALA A 35 0.15 -0.65 6.68
C ALA A 35 1.38 -0.96 5.81
N THR A 36 2.59 -0.70 6.31
CA THR A 36 3.83 -0.89 5.54
C THR A 36 4.11 -2.36 5.16
N GLU A 37 3.85 -3.30 6.07
CA GLU A 37 4.04 -4.72 5.80
C GLU A 37 3.01 -5.24 4.78
N ASN A 38 1.78 -4.75 4.86
CA ASN A 38 0.74 -5.12 3.90
C ASN A 38 1.03 -4.54 2.50
N LEU A 39 1.48 -3.29 2.43
CA LEU A 39 1.97 -2.66 1.20
C LEU A 39 3.16 -3.44 0.60
N ALA A 40 4.10 -3.91 1.42
CA ALA A 40 5.20 -4.77 0.97
C ALA A 40 4.68 -6.10 0.42
N ARG A 41 3.62 -6.67 1.01
CA ARG A 41 3.00 -7.91 0.55
C ARG A 41 2.30 -7.72 -0.79
N PHE A 42 1.59 -6.62 -0.99
CA PHE A 42 0.97 -6.27 -2.28
C PHE A 42 2.02 -6.06 -3.37
N LEU A 43 3.13 -5.37 -3.05
CA LEU A 43 4.23 -5.17 -3.98
C LEU A 43 4.89 -6.50 -4.37
N LYS A 44 5.22 -7.36 -3.40
CA LYS A 44 5.79 -8.68 -3.68
C LYS A 44 4.86 -9.52 -4.57
N ALA A 45 3.55 -9.50 -4.30
CA ALA A 45 2.55 -10.23 -5.09
C ALA A 45 2.31 -9.64 -6.49
N ARG A 46 2.90 -8.48 -6.81
CA ARG A 46 2.77 -7.78 -8.09
C ARG A 46 4.14 -7.45 -8.70
N GLU A 47 5.17 -8.21 -8.34
CA GLU A 47 6.53 -8.07 -8.89
C GLU A 47 7.09 -6.64 -8.68
N TRP A 48 6.81 -6.04 -7.53
CA TRP A 48 7.18 -4.67 -7.15
C TRP A 48 6.55 -3.58 -8.04
N ASN A 49 5.46 -3.90 -8.74
CA ASN A 49 4.74 -2.93 -9.56
C ASN A 49 3.82 -2.04 -8.70
N VAL A 50 4.25 -0.79 -8.49
CA VAL A 50 3.55 0.22 -7.69
C VAL A 50 2.14 0.48 -8.19
N SER A 51 1.94 0.64 -9.51
CA SER A 51 0.61 0.93 -10.07
C SER A 51 -0.40 -0.20 -9.86
N LYS A 52 0.04 -1.47 -10.00
CA LYS A 52 -0.80 -2.64 -9.71
C LYS A 52 -1.08 -2.79 -8.22
N ALA A 53 -0.08 -2.55 -7.37
CA ALA A 53 -0.22 -2.63 -5.91
C ALA A 53 -1.14 -1.53 -5.36
N HIS A 54 -1.02 -0.30 -5.86
CA HIS A 54 -1.88 0.83 -5.49
C HIS A 54 -3.35 0.55 -5.78
N LYS A 55 -3.66 0.04 -6.98
CA LYS A 55 -5.05 -0.32 -7.34
C LYS A 55 -5.65 -1.34 -6.37
N ILE A 56 -4.89 -2.37 -5.98
CA ILE A 56 -5.36 -3.39 -5.03
C ILE A 56 -5.51 -2.80 -3.63
N SER A 57 -4.54 -2.02 -3.15
CA SER A 57 -4.56 -1.42 -1.81
C SER A 57 -5.75 -0.49 -1.62
N VAL A 58 -6.07 0.33 -2.62
CA VAL A 58 -7.24 1.22 -2.59
C VAL A 58 -8.54 0.41 -2.63
N HIS A 59 -8.62 -0.64 -3.46
CA HIS A 59 -9.81 -1.48 -3.55
C HIS A 59 -10.09 -2.24 -2.24
N ASP A 60 -9.04 -2.79 -1.63
CA ASP A 60 -9.11 -3.51 -0.35
C ASP A 60 -9.58 -2.60 0.79
N SER A 61 -9.13 -1.33 0.79
CA SER A 61 -9.56 -0.31 1.76
C SER A 61 -11.01 0.13 1.63
N GLN A 62 -11.63 -0.05 0.45
CA GLN A 62 -12.98 0.44 0.12
C GLN A 62 -14.06 -0.63 0.31
N LEU A 63 -13.67 -1.90 0.44
CA LEU A 63 -14.58 -3.03 0.57
C LEU A 63 -14.88 -3.42 2.03
N SER A 64 -14.29 -2.74 3.02
CA SER A 64 -14.40 -3.07 4.44
C SER A 64 -15.11 -2.01 5.27
#